data_AF-A0A6C0IYZ8-F1
#
_entry.id   AF-A0A6C0IYZ8-F1
#
_cell.length_a   1.000
_cell.length_b   1.000
_cell.length_c   1.000
_cell.angle_alpha   90.00
_cell.angle_beta   90.00
_cell.angle_gamma   90.00
#
_symmetry.space_group_name_H-M   'P 1'
#
loop_
_entity.id
_entity.type
_entity.pdbx_description
1 polymer ?
#
loop_
_entity_poly.entity_id
_entity_poly.type
_entity_poly.pdbx_seq_one_letter_code
_entity_poly.pdbx_strand_id
1 'polypeptide(L)'
;MAKDYIRSGNECIICCEDISNGLCVYLHKTRRLTHRLCFNCCEGYLGPIFKQILNNLRNKIYNKVTCLNCPGSYMGETRNMCSHSIEIKSLNIPQSLNIYLDFFKINYLLNNHNAFLCINPDCGEILEQYVYDQNCNITCPSCESNWCRNCNISPYHIGKTCIQVQLANNTTQEAKFINQKIKEGEIKLCPICNVPVEKAKKQDGTFEACNKIVCSVCGGKWCWLCLEKNIDYDHFNINSNSRCGNKLWEGVNI
;
A
#
# COMPACT_ATOMS: atom_id res chain seq x y z
N MET A 1 26.31 36.57 8.53
CA MET A 1 25.23 37.26 7.77
C MET A 1 23.90 36.79 8.30
N ALA A 2 23.18 37.66 9.01
CA ALA A 2 21.85 37.35 9.53
C ALA A 2 20.89 37.22 8.33
N LYS A 3 20.25 36.06 8.18
CA LYS A 3 19.18 35.89 7.20
C LYS A 3 18.04 36.79 7.65
N ASP A 4 17.70 37.81 6.85
CA ASP A 4 16.54 38.66 7.08
C ASP A 4 15.28 37.81 6.94
N TYR A 5 14.80 37.28 8.06
CA TYR A 5 13.51 36.62 8.14
C TYR A 5 12.44 37.71 8.15
N ILE A 6 11.91 38.04 6.97
CA ILE A 6 10.71 38.87 6.83
C ILE A 6 9.63 38.27 7.75
N ARG A 7 9.10 39.09 8.67
CA ARG A 7 8.02 38.70 9.58
C ARG A 7 6.74 38.55 8.76
N SER A 8 6.57 37.42 8.07
CA SER A 8 5.37 37.00 7.31
C SER A 8 4.17 36.67 8.20
N GLY A 9 4.10 37.29 9.38
CA GLY A 9 3.05 37.08 10.35
C GLY A 9 1.76 37.83 10.02
N ASN A 10 1.76 38.75 9.05
CA ASN A 10 0.65 39.45 8.34
C ASN A 10 0.00 38.71 7.15
N GLU A 11 0.81 38.00 6.37
CA GLU A 11 0.51 37.85 4.95
C GLU A 11 0.33 36.39 4.57
N CYS A 12 -0.43 36.14 3.51
CA CYS A 12 -0.47 34.84 2.86
C CYS A 12 0.89 34.54 2.22
N ILE A 13 1.46 33.38 2.50
CA ILE A 13 2.81 33.03 2.00
C ILE A 13 2.84 32.81 0.47
N ILE A 14 1.69 32.61 -0.17
CA ILE A 14 1.58 32.38 -1.62
C ILE A 14 1.24 33.69 -2.38
N CYS A 15 0.15 34.37 -2.02
CA CYS A 15 -0.31 35.56 -2.74
C CYS A 15 0.16 36.90 -2.14
N CYS A 16 0.82 36.89 -0.98
CA CYS A 16 1.27 38.08 -0.25
C CYS A 16 0.15 39.03 0.19
N GLU A 17 -1.12 38.62 0.11
CA GLU A 17 -2.25 39.42 0.63
C GLU A 17 -2.25 39.47 2.16
N ASP A 18 -2.64 40.62 2.72
CA ASP A 18 -2.82 40.76 4.16
C ASP A 18 -4.03 39.93 4.64
N ILE A 19 -3.78 39.08 5.62
CA ILE A 19 -4.75 38.16 6.22
C ILE A 19 -4.80 38.33 7.75
N SER A 20 -4.45 39.53 8.23
CA SER A 20 -4.61 39.97 9.62
C SER A 20 -6.05 39.79 10.15
N ASN A 21 -7.05 39.81 9.28
CA ASN A 21 -8.49 39.71 9.59
C ASN A 21 -8.95 38.31 10.06
N GLY A 22 -8.04 37.33 10.21
CA GLY A 22 -8.32 36.05 10.86
C GLY A 22 -8.79 34.90 9.95
N LEU A 23 -9.15 35.16 8.70
CA LEU A 23 -9.50 34.11 7.72
C LEU A 23 -8.24 33.52 7.08
N CYS A 24 -7.57 32.62 7.82
CA CYS A 24 -6.38 31.95 7.34
C CYS A 24 -6.23 30.52 7.86
N VAL A 25 -5.41 29.73 7.17
CA VAL A 25 -4.99 28.40 7.60
C VAL A 25 -3.52 28.43 7.94
N TYR A 26 -3.18 27.97 9.15
CA TYR A 26 -1.80 27.86 9.61
C TYR A 26 -1.19 26.57 9.07
N LEU A 27 -0.04 26.72 8.42
CA LEU A 27 0.76 25.57 7.99
C LEU A 27 1.72 25.14 9.09
N HIS A 28 2.49 26.09 9.63
CA HIS A 28 3.32 25.87 10.80
C HIS A 28 3.69 27.19 11.48
N LYS A 29 4.04 27.10 12.77
CA LYS A 29 4.51 28.23 13.58
C LYS A 29 5.78 27.84 14.30
N THR A 30 6.87 28.56 14.03
CA THR A 30 8.15 28.44 14.72
C THR A 30 8.47 29.75 15.43
N ARG A 31 9.52 29.77 16.26
CA ARG A 31 9.98 31.00 16.92
C ARG A 31 10.34 32.12 15.91
N ARG A 32 10.76 31.78 14.68
CA ARG A 32 11.28 32.74 13.69
C ARG A 32 10.34 32.99 12.51
N LEU A 33 9.50 32.02 12.17
CA LEU A 33 8.66 32.02 10.96
C LEU A 33 7.28 31.43 11.26
N THR A 34 6.25 32.08 10.76
CA THR A 34 4.88 31.57 10.74
C THR A 34 4.42 31.56 9.30
N HIS A 35 4.06 30.40 8.76
CA HIS A 35 3.52 30.30 7.41
C HIS A 35 2.03 30.02 7.48
N ARG A 36 1.29 30.83 6.74
CA ARG A 36 -0.17 30.78 6.67
C ARG A 36 -0.65 31.05 5.27
N LEU A 37 -1.83 30.54 4.96
CA LEU A 37 -2.49 30.68 3.68
C LEU A 37 -3.82 31.43 3.86
N CYS A 38 -4.13 32.34 2.94
CA CYS A 38 -5.51 32.78 2.75
C CYS A 38 -6.35 31.60 2.26
N PHE A 39 -7.67 31.70 2.35
CA PHE A 39 -8.58 30.61 1.99
C PHE A 39 -8.42 30.17 0.53
N ASN A 40 -8.32 31.12 -0.41
CA ASN A 40 -8.14 30.81 -1.84
C ASN A 40 -6.84 30.03 -2.09
N CYS A 41 -5.73 30.49 -1.52
CA CYS A 41 -4.44 29.81 -1.64
C CYS A 41 -4.43 28.45 -0.92
N CYS A 42 -5.17 28.33 0.19
CA CYS A 42 -5.35 27.07 0.89
C CYS A 42 -6.04 26.04 0.00
N GLU A 43 -7.15 26.39 -0.64
CA GLU A 43 -7.86 25.49 -1.55
C GLU A 43 -7.03 25.12 -2.78
N GLY A 44 -6.38 26.11 -3.40
CA GLY A 44 -5.54 25.89 -4.57
C GLY A 44 -4.33 25.00 -4.28
N TYR A 45 -3.71 25.14 -3.11
CA TYR A 45 -2.52 24.37 -2.73
C TYR A 45 -2.87 23.01 -2.12
N LEU A 46 -3.71 22.97 -1.09
CA LEU A 46 -4.01 21.74 -0.36
C LEU A 46 -5.04 20.85 -1.07
N GLY A 47 -5.94 21.41 -1.88
CA GLY A 47 -6.98 20.64 -2.58
C GLY A 47 -6.42 19.52 -3.46
N PRO A 48 -5.50 19.81 -4.41
CA PRO A 48 -4.87 18.76 -5.22
C PRO A 48 -4.11 17.73 -4.38
N ILE A 49 -3.45 18.19 -3.31
CA ILE A 49 -2.69 17.33 -2.39
C ILE A 49 -3.63 16.37 -1.65
N PHE A 50 -4.75 16.85 -1.11
CA PHE A 50 -5.73 16.02 -0.43
C PHE A 50 -6.36 14.99 -1.37
N LYS A 51 -6.70 15.38 -2.61
CA LYS A 51 -7.17 14.42 -3.63
C LYS A 51 -6.14 13.33 -3.91
N GLN A 52 -4.86 13.70 -4.02
CA GLN A 52 -3.78 12.73 -4.21
C GLN A 52 -3.64 11.80 -3.00
N ILE A 53 -3.74 12.33 -1.78
CA ILE A 53 -3.68 11.55 -0.54
C ILE A 53 -4.84 10.56 -0.46
N LEU A 54 -6.08 10.99 -0.75
CA LEU A 54 -7.24 10.11 -0.79
C LEU A 54 -7.06 8.99 -1.82
N ASN A 55 -6.50 9.30 -2.99
CA ASN A 55 -6.18 8.28 -3.99
C ASN A 55 -5.09 7.31 -3.51
N ASN A 56 -4.06 7.80 -2.80
CA ASN A 56 -3.04 6.94 -2.19
C ASN A 56 -3.66 6.03 -1.11
N LEU A 57 -4.52 6.57 -0.24
CA LEU A 57 -5.23 5.78 0.78
C LEU A 57 -6.12 4.70 0.16
N ARG A 58 -6.88 5.05 -0.89
CA ARG A 58 -7.69 4.09 -1.66
C ARG A 58 -6.85 2.94 -2.22
N ASN A 59 -5.64 3.24 -2.69
CA ASN A 59 -4.69 2.27 -3.22
C ASN A 59 -3.76 1.67 -2.15
N LYS A 60 -4.01 1.90 -0.86
CA LYS A 60 -3.23 1.39 0.28
C LYS A 60 -1.75 1.83 0.30
N ILE A 61 -1.46 3.01 -0.23
CA ILE A 61 -0.13 3.62 -0.25
C ILE A 61 0.00 4.54 0.97
N TYR A 62 0.42 3.98 2.11
CA TYR A 62 0.46 4.71 3.41
C TYR A 62 1.74 5.51 3.68
N ASN A 63 2.81 5.31 2.89
CA ASN A 63 4.08 6.03 3.09
C ASN A 63 4.07 7.48 2.57
N LYS A 64 3.02 7.92 1.89
CA LYS A 64 2.90 9.25 1.24
C LYS A 64 1.67 10.04 1.69
N VAL A 65 1.17 9.82 2.91
CA VAL A 65 -0.14 10.35 3.35
C VAL A 65 -0.13 11.01 4.73
N THR A 66 1.01 11.08 5.41
CA THR A 66 1.10 11.58 6.80
C THR A 66 1.57 13.02 6.89
N CYS A 67 2.45 13.44 5.97
CA CYS A 67 3.04 14.77 5.98
C CYS A 67 2.98 15.42 4.60
N LEU A 68 2.96 16.74 4.58
CA LEU A 68 3.11 17.57 3.38
C LEU A 68 4.22 18.59 3.56
N ASN A 69 4.80 19.06 2.46
CA ASN A 69 5.84 20.09 2.53
C ASN A 69 5.20 21.47 2.59
N CYS A 70 5.80 22.40 3.32
CA CYS A 70 5.40 23.79 3.21
C CYS A 70 5.75 24.31 1.80
N PRO A 71 4.85 25.05 1.10
CA PRO A 71 5.17 25.61 -0.21
C PRO A 71 6.28 26.67 -0.15
N GLY A 72 6.58 27.21 1.04
CA GLY A 72 7.44 28.38 1.19
C GLY A 72 6.83 29.62 0.54
N SER A 73 7.65 30.67 0.37
CA SER A 73 7.24 31.84 -0.42
C SER A 73 7.08 31.46 -1.88
N TYR A 74 6.08 32.02 -2.56
CA TYR A 74 6.00 31.93 -4.02
C TYR A 74 6.84 33.01 -4.72
N MET A 75 7.15 34.12 -4.02
CA MET A 75 7.83 35.29 -4.57
C MET A 75 9.17 35.59 -3.87
N GLY A 76 10.10 36.20 -4.62
CA GLY A 76 11.40 36.67 -4.11
C GLY A 76 12.49 35.60 -3.97
N GLU A 77 13.62 36.01 -3.40
CA GLU A 77 14.85 35.18 -3.26
C GLU A 77 14.68 33.97 -2.32
N THR A 78 13.57 33.90 -1.58
CA THR A 78 13.26 32.83 -0.62
C THR A 78 12.23 31.83 -1.14
N ARG A 79 11.97 31.83 -2.46
CA ARG A 79 10.98 30.95 -3.10
C ARG A 79 11.28 29.47 -2.85
N ASN A 80 10.28 28.71 -2.42
CA ASN A 80 10.40 27.27 -2.10
C ASN A 80 11.51 26.92 -1.07
N MET A 81 12.05 27.89 -0.33
CA MET A 81 13.16 27.66 0.61
C MET A 81 12.71 27.13 1.99
N CYS A 82 11.42 26.86 2.18
CA CYS A 82 10.92 26.28 3.41
C CYS A 82 11.03 24.75 3.38
N SER A 83 11.92 24.20 4.21
CA SER A 83 12.11 22.75 4.36
C SER A 83 11.19 22.11 5.41
N HIS A 84 10.16 22.83 5.89
CA HIS A 84 9.31 22.31 6.94
C HIS A 84 8.33 21.28 6.39
N SER A 85 8.28 20.12 7.03
CA SER A 85 7.28 19.10 6.80
C SER A 85 6.18 19.25 7.85
N ILE A 86 4.94 19.25 7.39
CA ILE A 86 3.75 19.54 8.18
C ILE A 86 2.96 18.25 8.30
N GLU A 87 2.70 17.81 9.53
CA GLU A 87 1.84 16.67 9.79
C GLU A 87 0.40 17.02 9.46
N ILE A 88 -0.25 16.22 8.62
CA ILE A 88 -1.63 16.49 8.18
C ILE A 88 -2.58 16.55 9.38
N LYS A 89 -2.39 15.69 10.38
CA LYS A 89 -3.22 15.67 11.60
C LYS A 89 -3.14 16.96 12.42
N SER A 90 -2.08 17.75 12.24
CA SER A 90 -1.88 19.02 12.96
C SER A 90 -2.57 20.21 12.29
N LEU A 91 -3.01 20.06 11.04
CA LEU A 91 -3.70 21.12 10.32
C LEU A 91 -5.08 21.39 10.92
N ASN A 92 -5.45 22.66 10.96
CA ASN A 92 -6.80 23.08 11.28
C ASN A 92 -7.44 23.69 10.03
N ILE A 93 -8.28 22.90 9.36
CA ILE A 93 -8.99 23.30 8.15
C ILE A 93 -10.41 23.73 8.54
N PRO A 94 -10.82 24.99 8.29
CA PRO A 94 -12.17 25.46 8.57
C PRO A 94 -13.23 24.74 7.74
N GLN A 95 -14.42 24.51 8.33
CA GLN A 95 -15.59 23.92 7.67
C GLN A 95 -16.12 24.72 6.49
N SER A 96 -15.81 26.04 6.44
CA SER A 96 -16.21 26.93 5.35
C SER A 96 -15.46 26.68 4.04
N LEU A 97 -14.38 25.88 4.06
CA LEU A 97 -13.60 25.57 2.86
C LEU A 97 -14.15 24.32 2.15
N ASN A 98 -14.14 24.32 0.82
CA ASN A 98 -14.60 23.20 0.01
C ASN A 98 -13.74 21.93 0.21
N ILE A 99 -12.47 22.12 0.61
CA ILE A 99 -11.53 21.02 0.88
C ILE A 99 -11.72 20.38 2.26
N TYR A 100 -12.64 20.89 3.10
CA TYR A 100 -12.83 20.40 4.47
C TYR A 100 -13.24 18.93 4.52
N LEU A 101 -14.15 18.51 3.65
CA LEU A 101 -14.62 17.12 3.63
C LEU A 101 -13.50 16.15 3.27
N ASP A 102 -12.64 16.51 2.32
CA ASP A 102 -11.47 15.70 1.96
C ASP A 102 -10.49 15.60 3.14
N PHE A 103 -10.21 16.73 3.80
CA PHE A 103 -9.39 16.76 5.02
C PHE A 103 -9.97 15.87 6.13
N PHE A 104 -11.27 15.98 6.39
CA PHE A 104 -11.96 15.17 7.38
C PHE A 104 -11.82 13.68 7.09
N LYS A 105 -12.06 13.26 5.83
CA LYS A 105 -11.91 11.86 5.42
C LYS A 105 -10.48 11.37 5.61
N ILE A 106 -9.48 12.15 5.21
CA ILE A 106 -8.07 11.81 5.42
C ILE A 106 -7.78 11.60 6.91
N ASN A 107 -8.16 12.57 7.75
CA ASN A 107 -7.89 12.48 9.18
C ASN A 107 -8.62 11.28 9.81
N TYR A 108 -9.87 11.00 9.39
CA TYR A 108 -10.62 9.85 9.84
C TYR A 108 -9.91 8.52 9.50
N LEU A 109 -9.50 8.35 8.25
CA LEU A 109 -8.82 7.14 7.77
C LEU A 109 -7.45 6.93 8.42
N LEU A 110 -6.72 8.02 8.71
CA LEU A 110 -5.42 7.96 9.37
C LEU A 110 -5.52 7.65 10.88
N ASN A 111 -6.70 7.74 11.49
CA ASN A 111 -6.93 7.41 12.90
C ASN A 111 -7.70 6.09 13.09
N ASN A 112 -8.36 5.57 12.04
CA ASN A 112 -9.16 4.36 12.11
C ASN A 112 -8.64 3.29 11.15
N HIS A 113 -7.86 2.33 11.66
CA HIS A 113 -7.23 1.27 10.84
C HIS A 113 -8.22 0.31 10.16
N ASN A 114 -9.45 0.24 10.65
CA ASN A 114 -10.51 -0.59 10.08
C ASN A 114 -11.36 0.14 9.04
N ALA A 115 -11.15 1.45 8.87
CA ALA A 115 -11.82 2.27 7.88
C ALA A 115 -11.02 2.31 6.58
N PHE A 116 -11.72 2.31 5.45
CA PHE A 116 -11.11 2.40 4.12
C PHE A 116 -12.07 3.08 3.13
N LEU A 117 -11.51 3.62 2.05
CA LEU A 117 -12.31 4.22 0.98
C LEU A 117 -12.81 3.16 0.01
N CYS A 118 -13.99 3.42 -0.58
CA CYS A 118 -14.41 2.72 -1.77
C CYS A 118 -13.35 2.79 -2.88
N ILE A 119 -13.11 1.67 -3.57
CA ILE A 119 -12.14 1.57 -4.65
C ILE A 119 -12.56 2.31 -5.92
N ASN A 120 -13.85 2.62 -6.09
CA ASN A 120 -14.33 3.36 -7.24
C ASN A 120 -13.78 4.81 -7.14
N PRO A 121 -13.03 5.30 -8.14
CA PRO A 121 -12.46 6.64 -8.12
C PRO A 121 -13.49 7.76 -7.91
N ASP A 122 -14.69 7.58 -8.45
CA ASP A 122 -15.79 8.53 -8.41
C ASP A 122 -16.63 8.40 -7.14
N CYS A 123 -16.38 7.36 -6.34
CA CYS A 123 -17.04 7.16 -5.04
C CYS A 123 -16.12 7.63 -3.90
N GLY A 124 -16.69 8.43 -3.00
CA GLY A 124 -16.01 8.95 -1.82
C GLY A 124 -16.47 8.33 -0.50
N GLU A 125 -17.17 7.19 -0.54
CA GLU A 125 -17.73 6.51 0.63
C GLU A 125 -16.62 5.93 1.50
N ILE A 126 -16.75 6.09 2.83
CA ILE A 126 -15.91 5.44 3.82
C ILE A 126 -16.64 4.21 4.33
N LEU A 127 -15.94 3.09 4.30
CA LEU A 127 -16.43 1.80 4.76
C LEU A 127 -15.62 1.37 5.98
N GLU A 128 -16.30 0.74 6.92
CA GLU A 128 -15.69 0.15 8.10
C GLU A 128 -16.02 -1.33 8.19
N GLN A 129 -15.02 -2.12 8.58
CA GLN A 129 -15.21 -3.53 8.83
C GLN A 129 -14.92 -3.84 10.29
N TYR A 130 -15.80 -4.63 10.92
CA TYR A 130 -15.57 -5.13 12.27
C TYR A 130 -14.35 -6.05 12.30
N VAL A 131 -13.54 -5.96 13.36
CA VAL A 131 -12.26 -6.69 13.50
C VAL A 131 -12.42 -8.21 13.34
N TYR A 132 -13.57 -8.76 13.72
CA TYR A 132 -13.86 -10.19 13.66
C TYR A 132 -14.44 -10.66 12.34
N ASP A 133 -14.77 -9.73 11.43
CA ASP A 133 -15.28 -10.08 10.12
C ASP A 133 -14.13 -10.49 9.20
N GLN A 134 -14.08 -11.79 8.90
CA GLN A 134 -13.09 -12.38 7.99
C GLN A 134 -13.51 -12.25 6.53
N ASN A 135 -14.70 -11.73 6.25
CA ASN A 135 -15.19 -11.59 4.89
C ASN A 135 -14.33 -10.58 4.11
N CYS A 136 -13.68 -11.04 3.05
CA CYS A 136 -12.89 -10.17 2.20
C CYS A 136 -13.72 -9.61 1.02
N ASN A 137 -14.97 -10.03 0.87
CA ASN A 137 -15.87 -9.58 -0.18
C ASN A 137 -16.61 -8.31 0.25
N ILE A 138 -16.19 -7.16 -0.27
CA ILE A 138 -16.78 -5.87 0.07
C ILE A 138 -17.67 -5.40 -1.06
N THR A 139 -18.85 -4.90 -0.70
CA THR A 139 -19.76 -4.19 -1.60
C THR A 139 -20.01 -2.80 -1.05
N CYS A 140 -19.79 -1.77 -1.86
CA CYS A 140 -20.09 -0.39 -1.49
C CYS A 140 -21.62 -0.17 -1.50
N PRO A 141 -22.24 0.34 -0.43
CA PRO A 141 -23.67 0.62 -0.39
C PRO A 141 -24.05 1.82 -1.28
N SER A 142 -23.10 2.72 -1.58
CA SER A 142 -23.37 3.96 -2.31
C SER A 142 -23.24 3.81 -3.83
N CYS A 143 -22.33 2.97 -4.32
CA CYS A 143 -22.06 2.81 -5.76
C CYS A 143 -22.05 1.36 -6.24
N GLU A 144 -22.44 0.41 -5.38
CA GLU A 144 -22.59 -1.03 -5.66
C GLU A 144 -21.32 -1.73 -6.16
N SER A 145 -20.18 -1.04 -6.19
CA SER A 145 -18.90 -1.61 -6.59
C SER A 145 -18.53 -2.75 -5.63
N ASN A 146 -18.01 -3.83 -6.18
CA ASN A 146 -17.71 -5.05 -5.44
C ASN A 146 -16.23 -5.43 -5.62
N TRP A 147 -15.52 -5.73 -4.54
CA TRP A 147 -14.07 -5.99 -4.62
C TRP A 147 -13.53 -6.81 -3.45
N CYS A 148 -12.31 -7.33 -3.63
CA CYS A 148 -11.57 -7.97 -2.56
C CYS A 148 -10.87 -6.94 -1.68
N ARG A 149 -11.20 -6.91 -0.38
CA ARG A 149 -10.56 -6.04 0.60
C ARG A 149 -9.05 -6.18 0.61
N ASN A 150 -8.49 -7.37 0.41
CA ASN A 150 -7.06 -7.59 0.57
C ASN A 150 -6.25 -7.06 -0.61
N CYS A 151 -6.66 -7.36 -1.84
CA CYS A 151 -5.92 -7.02 -3.05
C CYS A 151 -6.52 -5.87 -3.88
N ASN A 152 -7.67 -5.32 -3.48
CA ASN A 152 -8.43 -4.29 -4.19
C ASN A 152 -8.87 -4.67 -5.63
N ILE A 153 -8.82 -5.95 -5.98
CA ILE A 153 -9.30 -6.42 -7.30
C ILE A 153 -10.83 -6.39 -7.32
N SER A 154 -11.37 -5.82 -8.38
CA SER A 154 -12.79 -5.76 -8.71
C SER A 154 -13.04 -6.39 -10.08
N PRO A 155 -14.10 -7.20 -10.25
CA PRO A 155 -15.02 -7.65 -9.21
C PRO A 155 -14.36 -8.63 -8.21
N TYR A 156 -15.02 -8.93 -7.09
CA TYR A 156 -14.51 -9.92 -6.12
C TYR A 156 -14.32 -11.29 -6.77
N HIS A 157 -13.22 -11.96 -6.41
CA HIS A 157 -12.83 -13.23 -7.03
C HIS A 157 -13.24 -14.45 -6.19
N ILE A 158 -14.43 -14.98 -6.46
CA ILE A 158 -14.97 -16.17 -5.77
C ILE A 158 -14.11 -17.42 -6.08
N GLY A 159 -13.78 -18.20 -5.05
CA GLY A 159 -13.08 -19.47 -5.17
C GLY A 159 -11.59 -19.37 -5.53
N LYS A 160 -11.04 -18.14 -5.63
CA LYS A 160 -9.62 -17.89 -5.89
C LYS A 160 -9.00 -17.08 -4.76
N THR A 161 -7.77 -17.41 -4.40
CA THR A 161 -6.94 -16.59 -3.52
C THR A 161 -6.46 -15.33 -4.24
N CYS A 162 -6.13 -14.27 -3.49
CA CYS A 162 -5.60 -13.03 -4.06
C CYS A 162 -4.37 -13.28 -4.95
N ILE A 163 -3.48 -14.17 -4.50
CA ILE A 163 -2.24 -14.53 -5.20
C ILE A 163 -2.55 -15.18 -6.55
N GLN A 164 -3.49 -16.12 -6.60
CA GLN A 164 -3.87 -16.78 -7.86
C GLN A 164 -4.37 -15.78 -8.89
N VAL A 165 -5.17 -14.79 -8.46
CA VAL A 165 -5.67 -13.75 -9.37
C VAL A 165 -4.57 -12.80 -9.80
N GLN A 166 -3.68 -12.39 -8.88
CA GLN A 166 -2.52 -11.56 -9.22
C GLN A 166 -1.61 -12.23 -10.25
N LEU A 167 -1.29 -13.52 -10.05
CA LEU A 167 -0.48 -14.30 -10.99
C LEU A 167 -1.18 -14.48 -12.34
N ALA A 168 -2.49 -14.72 -12.35
CA ALA A 168 -3.27 -14.84 -13.59
C ALA A 168 -3.34 -13.53 -14.38
N ASN A 169 -3.55 -12.41 -13.69
CA ASN A 169 -3.60 -11.08 -14.32
C ASN A 169 -2.24 -10.64 -14.84
N ASN A 170 -1.15 -11.04 -14.16
CA ASN A 170 0.23 -10.77 -14.56
C ASN A 170 0.54 -9.27 -14.82
N THR A 171 -0.16 -8.37 -14.13
CA THR A 171 -0.06 -6.91 -14.34
C THR A 171 1.03 -6.28 -13.48
N THR A 172 1.16 -6.71 -12.22
CA THR A 172 2.14 -6.21 -11.25
C THR A 172 3.55 -6.73 -11.53
N GLN A 173 4.59 -5.98 -11.14
CA GLN A 173 5.99 -6.39 -11.31
C GLN A 173 6.30 -7.68 -10.55
N GLU A 174 5.72 -7.83 -9.35
CA GLU A 174 5.85 -9.00 -8.48
C GLU A 174 5.26 -10.24 -9.16
N ALA A 175 4.03 -10.13 -9.68
CA ALA A 175 3.41 -11.23 -10.42
C ALA A 175 4.22 -11.62 -11.66
N LYS A 176 4.76 -10.65 -12.41
CA LYS A 176 5.63 -10.90 -13.57
C LYS A 176 6.90 -11.64 -13.17
N PHE A 177 7.55 -11.19 -12.09
CA PHE A 177 8.74 -11.84 -11.54
C PHE A 177 8.45 -13.28 -11.09
N ILE A 178 7.38 -13.49 -10.32
CA ILE A 178 6.98 -14.84 -9.87
C ILE A 178 6.66 -15.72 -11.07
N ASN A 179 5.89 -15.23 -12.05
CA ASN A 179 5.56 -15.98 -13.25
C ASN A 179 6.80 -16.33 -14.09
N GLN A 180 7.78 -15.43 -14.18
CA GLN A 180 9.06 -15.71 -14.80
C GLN A 180 9.80 -16.83 -14.05
N LYS A 181 9.91 -16.73 -12.72
CA LYS A 181 10.57 -17.74 -11.88
C LYS A 181 9.88 -19.10 -11.91
N ILE A 182 8.55 -19.12 -12.07
CA ILE A 182 7.79 -20.34 -12.31
C ILE A 182 8.16 -20.97 -13.65
N LYS A 183 8.29 -20.16 -14.72
CA LYS A 183 8.72 -20.65 -16.05
C LYS A 183 10.16 -21.19 -16.03
N GLU A 184 11.03 -20.56 -15.24
CA GLU A 184 12.41 -21.01 -15.01
C GLU A 184 12.48 -22.26 -14.12
N GLY A 185 11.36 -22.67 -13.50
CA GLY A 185 11.28 -23.83 -12.62
C GLY A 185 11.87 -23.61 -11.22
N GLU A 186 12.23 -22.36 -10.89
CA GLU A 186 12.81 -21.98 -9.60
C GLU A 186 11.75 -21.85 -8.50
N ILE A 187 10.54 -21.43 -8.89
CA ILE A 187 9.37 -21.35 -8.02
C ILE A 187 8.32 -22.35 -8.48
N LYS A 188 7.67 -23.01 -7.53
CA LYS A 188 6.47 -23.82 -7.77
C LYS A 188 5.36 -23.40 -6.83
N LEU A 189 4.12 -23.51 -7.29
CA LEU A 189 2.96 -23.22 -6.44
C LEU A 189 2.66 -24.44 -5.56
N CYS A 190 2.43 -24.20 -4.27
CA CYS A 190 2.00 -25.27 -3.38
C CYS A 190 0.67 -25.88 -3.88
N PRO A 191 0.58 -27.20 -4.08
CA PRO A 191 -0.62 -27.85 -4.63
C PRO A 191 -1.83 -27.82 -3.67
N ILE A 192 -1.65 -27.37 -2.43
CA ILE A 192 -2.70 -27.31 -1.41
C ILE A 192 -3.24 -25.88 -1.29
N CYS A 193 -2.37 -24.88 -1.18
CA CYS A 193 -2.78 -23.49 -0.91
C CYS A 193 -2.36 -22.47 -2.00
N ASN A 194 -1.64 -22.91 -3.04
CA ASN A 194 -1.18 -22.11 -4.17
C ASN A 194 -0.23 -20.96 -3.84
N VAL A 195 0.36 -20.94 -2.63
CA VAL A 195 1.44 -19.99 -2.34
C VAL A 195 2.68 -20.33 -3.19
N PRO A 196 3.39 -19.33 -3.76
CA PRO A 196 4.69 -19.52 -4.38
C PRO A 196 5.70 -20.08 -3.37
N VAL A 197 6.39 -21.15 -3.74
CA VAL A 197 7.43 -21.77 -2.93
C VAL A 197 8.70 -21.88 -3.77
N GLU A 198 9.79 -21.37 -3.21
CA GLU A 198 11.14 -21.58 -3.73
C GLU A 198 11.82 -22.69 -2.93
N LYS A 199 12.59 -23.53 -3.62
CA LYS A 199 13.40 -24.57 -3.00
C LYS A 199 14.79 -24.00 -2.69
N ALA A 200 15.23 -24.12 -1.44
CA ALA A 200 16.47 -23.50 -0.98
C ALA A 200 17.70 -23.98 -1.79
N LYS A 201 18.55 -23.01 -2.16
CA LYS A 201 19.78 -23.20 -2.95
C LYS A 201 21.01 -22.67 -2.20
N LYS A 202 22.15 -23.32 -2.41
CA LYS A 202 23.48 -22.83 -2.02
C LYS A 202 23.92 -21.67 -2.94
N GLN A 203 25.00 -21.00 -2.54
CA GLN A 203 25.59 -19.87 -3.32
C GLN A 203 26.05 -20.28 -4.72
N ASP A 204 26.39 -21.56 -4.92
CA ASP A 204 26.76 -22.14 -6.21
C ASP A 204 25.55 -22.49 -7.11
N GLY A 205 24.33 -22.20 -6.65
CA GLY A 205 23.07 -22.44 -7.37
C GLY A 205 22.51 -23.85 -7.23
N THR A 206 23.17 -24.74 -6.48
CA THR A 206 22.71 -26.13 -6.26
C THR A 206 21.68 -26.19 -5.13
N PHE A 207 20.72 -27.12 -5.17
CA PHE A 207 19.73 -27.23 -4.10
C PHE A 207 20.36 -27.81 -2.83
N GLU A 208 19.98 -27.27 -1.67
CA GLU A 208 20.32 -27.83 -0.34
C GLU A 208 19.15 -28.59 0.30
N ALA A 209 17.91 -28.26 -0.05
CA ALA A 209 16.72 -28.90 0.49
C ALA A 209 16.38 -30.19 -0.26
N CYS A 210 15.83 -31.20 0.43
CA CYS A 210 15.31 -32.41 -0.22
C CYS A 210 14.05 -32.12 -1.08
N ASN A 211 13.63 -33.08 -1.89
CA ASN A 211 12.43 -32.97 -2.73
C ASN A 211 11.10 -33.11 -1.98
N LYS A 212 11.14 -33.43 -0.67
CA LYS A 212 9.97 -33.33 0.22
C LYS A 212 9.87 -31.91 0.78
N ILE A 213 8.87 -31.17 0.35
CA ILE A 213 8.64 -29.78 0.75
C ILE A 213 7.55 -29.72 1.81
N VAL A 214 7.76 -28.90 2.84
CA VAL A 214 6.73 -28.51 3.82
C VAL A 214 6.39 -27.05 3.56
N CYS A 215 5.14 -26.75 3.21
CA CYS A 215 4.71 -25.38 2.99
C CYS A 215 4.72 -24.60 4.32
N SER A 216 5.47 -23.50 4.38
CA SER A 216 5.53 -22.63 5.57
C SER A 216 4.21 -21.95 5.92
N VAL A 217 3.28 -21.85 4.95
CA VAL A 217 1.99 -21.17 5.14
C VAL A 217 0.90 -22.14 5.61
N CYS A 218 0.71 -23.28 4.94
CA CYS A 218 -0.37 -24.22 5.28
C CYS A 218 0.11 -25.48 6.01
N GLY A 219 1.42 -25.67 6.20
CA GLY A 219 2.00 -26.88 6.80
C GLY A 219 1.92 -28.13 5.92
N GLY A 220 1.28 -28.05 4.75
CA GLY A 220 1.08 -29.17 3.84
C GLY A 220 2.40 -29.70 3.28
N LYS A 221 2.53 -31.04 3.27
CA LYS A 221 3.69 -31.75 2.72
C LYS A 221 3.44 -32.13 1.25
N TRP A 222 4.40 -31.90 0.37
CA TRP A 222 4.26 -32.22 -1.04
C TRP A 222 5.61 -32.47 -1.72
N CYS A 223 5.58 -33.15 -2.87
CA CYS A 223 6.78 -33.50 -3.63
C CYS A 223 7.12 -32.41 -4.65
N TRP A 224 8.34 -31.86 -4.57
CA TRP A 224 8.83 -30.84 -5.52
C TRP A 224 8.81 -31.32 -6.97
N LEU A 225 9.05 -32.61 -7.21
CA LEU A 225 9.18 -33.16 -8.56
C LEU A 225 7.82 -33.33 -9.24
N CYS A 226 6.87 -33.96 -8.55
CA CYS A 226 5.60 -34.39 -9.15
C CYS A 226 4.38 -33.57 -8.71
N LEU A 227 4.53 -32.66 -7.73
CA LEU A 227 3.45 -31.87 -7.11
C LEU A 227 2.40 -32.70 -6.35
N GLU A 228 2.67 -33.97 -6.05
CA GLU A 228 1.76 -34.78 -5.25
C GLU A 228 1.70 -34.25 -3.81
N LYS A 229 0.48 -34.08 -3.29
CA LYS A 229 0.17 -33.49 -1.99
C LYS A 229 -0.03 -34.55 -0.91
N ASN A 230 0.10 -34.14 0.35
CA ASN A 230 -0.06 -35.00 1.54
C ASN A 230 0.86 -36.22 1.53
N ILE A 231 2.06 -36.06 0.98
CA ILE A 231 3.08 -37.11 0.93
C ILE A 231 4.02 -37.04 2.14
N ASP A 232 4.65 -38.17 2.46
CA ASP A 232 5.81 -38.22 3.37
C ASP A 232 6.99 -38.95 2.72
N TYR A 233 8.01 -39.31 3.49
CA TYR A 233 9.23 -39.96 2.98
C TYR A 233 8.96 -41.24 2.18
N ASP A 234 7.87 -41.97 2.47
CA ASP A 234 7.50 -43.19 1.74
C ASP A 234 7.26 -42.97 0.24
N HIS A 235 6.87 -41.75 -0.16
CA HIS A 235 6.72 -41.37 -1.58
C HIS A 235 8.03 -41.49 -2.38
N PHE A 236 9.18 -41.51 -1.69
CA PHE A 236 10.50 -41.62 -2.30
C PHE A 236 11.16 -42.99 -2.08
N ASN A 237 10.49 -43.95 -1.43
CA ASN A 237 11.03 -45.29 -1.25
C ASN A 237 11.12 -46.04 -2.59
N ILE A 238 12.11 -46.92 -2.73
CA ILE A 238 12.33 -47.78 -3.91
C ILE A 238 11.09 -48.55 -4.31
N ASN A 239 10.40 -49.09 -3.30
CA ASN A 239 9.24 -49.94 -3.48
C ASN A 239 7.93 -49.15 -3.57
N SER A 240 7.99 -47.82 -3.58
CA SER A 240 6.78 -47.00 -3.74
C SER A 240 6.31 -47.06 -5.19
N ASN A 241 4.99 -47.06 -5.42
CA ASN A 241 4.39 -46.91 -6.75
C ASN A 241 4.56 -45.49 -7.33
N SER A 242 5.37 -44.65 -6.69
CA SER A 242 5.64 -43.29 -7.15
C SER A 242 6.75 -43.27 -8.20
N ARG A 243 6.56 -42.45 -9.24
CA ARG A 243 7.62 -42.11 -10.21
C ARG A 243 8.82 -41.37 -9.59
N CYS A 244 8.73 -41.02 -8.29
CA CYS A 244 9.77 -40.33 -7.53
C CYS A 244 10.54 -41.25 -6.56
N GLY A 245 10.40 -42.57 -6.69
CA GLY A 245 11.24 -43.54 -5.96
C GLY A 245 12.74 -43.25 -6.14
N ASN A 246 13.50 -43.31 -5.05
CA ASN A 246 14.91 -42.94 -4.93
C ASN A 246 15.29 -41.48 -5.23
N LYS A 247 14.30 -40.57 -5.37
CA LYS A 247 14.56 -39.19 -5.79
C LYS A 247 14.42 -38.17 -4.67
N LEU A 248 14.54 -38.58 -3.40
CA LEU A 248 14.44 -37.65 -2.27
C LEU A 248 15.51 -36.54 -2.33
N TRP A 249 16.73 -36.91 -2.72
CA TRP A 249 17.89 -36.01 -2.80
C TRP A 249 18.34 -35.74 -4.24
N GLU A 250 17.56 -36.15 -5.25
CA GLU A 250 17.90 -35.91 -6.66
C GLU A 250 18.03 -34.39 -6.93
N GLY A 251 19.17 -33.99 -7.48
CA GLY A 251 19.51 -32.59 -7.76
C GLY A 251 19.94 -31.78 -6.52
N VAL A 252 20.15 -32.43 -5.37
CA VAL A 252 20.71 -31.83 -4.17
C VAL A 252 22.19 -32.20 -4.10
N ASN A 253 23.08 -31.21 -4.08
CA ASN A 253 24.50 -31.46 -3.78
C ASN A 253 24.68 -31.31 -2.28
N ILE A 254 24.91 -32.43 -1.58
CA ILE A 254 25.19 -32.45 -0.15
C ILE A 254 26.62 -32.01 0.07
#